data_AF-A0A6V8LRA0-F1
#
_entry.id   AF-A0A6V8LRA0-F1
#
_cell.length_a   1.000
_cell.length_b   1.000
_cell.length_c   1.000
_cell.angle_alpha   90.00
_cell.angle_beta   90.00
_cell.angle_gamma   90.00
#
_symmetry.space_group_name_H-M   'P 1'
#
loop_
_entity.id
_entity.type
_entity.pdbx_description
1 polymer ?
#
loop_
_entity_poly.entity_id
_entity_poly.type
_entity_poly.pdbx_seq_one_letter_code
_entity_poly.pdbx_strand_id
1 'polypeptide(L)'
;MSYINTLTQQGSDVIVISANDPNAICGAIGQARQGGAKVVTFDSDTNKDCRDLFVNQVTAQGIAENQVKLISDQIGGAGKIAILSATANATNQNAWIDLMKTELKKPEYSKIELVTVAYGNDDDQKSFQETQGLLASYPDLKGIISPTTVGVAAAARYLSGSQYKGKVALTGLGTPNQMREFVKDGTVKNFALWNPADLGYLAAYAGAALASGMITGKEGEKFTAGKLGEYTIGADSVVVLGPPTVFDSANIDQFNF
;
A
#
# COMPACT_ATOMS: atom_id res chain seq x y z
N MET A 1 -6.74 23.34 5.25
CA MET A 1 -6.39 24.54 6.05
C MET A 1 -7.50 24.94 7.02
N SER A 2 -8.75 25.14 6.55
CA SER A 2 -9.89 25.52 7.42
C SER A 2 -10.15 24.56 8.59
N TYR A 3 -10.07 23.25 8.35
CA TYR A 3 -10.27 22.24 9.40
C TYR A 3 -9.18 22.22 10.47
N ILE A 4 -7.90 22.33 10.06
CA ILE A 4 -6.77 22.37 11.02
C ILE A 4 -6.91 23.60 11.92
N ASN A 5 -7.18 24.77 11.35
CA ASN A 5 -7.37 26.00 12.13
C ASN A 5 -8.56 25.89 13.10
N THR A 6 -9.63 25.22 12.69
CA THR A 6 -10.80 24.96 13.55
C THR A 6 -10.41 24.07 14.74
N LEU A 7 -9.70 22.96 14.49
CA LEU A 7 -9.22 22.06 15.54
C LEU A 7 -8.25 22.76 16.50
N THR A 8 -7.37 23.63 15.98
CA THR A 8 -6.49 24.48 16.78
C THR A 8 -7.28 25.42 17.68
N GLN A 9 -8.30 26.11 17.15
CA GLN A 9 -9.14 27.02 17.94
C GLN A 9 -9.97 26.27 18.99
N GLN A 10 -10.33 25.02 18.72
CA GLN A 10 -11.00 24.13 19.68
C GLN A 10 -10.05 23.61 20.78
N GLY A 11 -8.75 23.88 20.69
CA GLY A 11 -7.77 23.42 21.67
C GLY A 11 -7.53 21.91 21.63
N SER A 12 -7.56 21.31 20.43
CA SER A 12 -7.33 19.87 20.28
C SER A 12 -5.91 19.49 20.71
N ASP A 13 -5.77 18.52 21.63
CA ASP A 13 -4.46 18.03 22.08
C ASP A 13 -3.71 17.24 20.99
N VAL A 14 -4.46 16.59 20.11
CA VAL A 14 -3.94 15.75 19.02
C VAL A 14 -4.71 16.03 17.74
N ILE A 15 -3.99 16.20 16.63
CA ILE A 15 -4.54 16.25 15.28
C ILE A 15 -3.91 15.12 14.47
N VAL A 16 -4.75 14.19 14.00
CA VAL A 16 -4.36 13.13 13.07
C VAL A 16 -4.85 13.49 11.67
N ILE A 17 -3.95 13.50 10.68
CA ILE A 17 -4.27 14.01 9.34
C ILE A 17 -3.57 13.24 8.21
N SER A 18 -4.30 12.93 7.13
CA SER A 18 -3.69 12.51 5.86
C SER A 18 -3.55 13.74 4.96
N ALA A 19 -2.33 14.02 4.51
CA ALA A 19 -1.99 15.24 3.80
C ALA A 19 -2.21 15.10 2.29
N ASN A 20 -3.06 15.96 1.72
CA ASN A 20 -3.25 16.02 0.25
C ASN A 20 -2.04 16.60 -0.50
N ASP A 21 -1.22 17.42 0.17
CA ASP A 21 0.00 18.01 -0.38
C ASP A 21 1.03 18.13 0.76
N PRO A 22 2.32 17.83 0.50
CA PRO A 22 3.31 17.76 1.57
C PRO A 22 3.68 19.11 2.19
N ASN A 23 3.35 20.24 1.54
CA ASN A 23 3.74 21.59 1.95
C ASN A 23 2.55 22.48 2.31
N ALA A 24 1.43 22.35 1.59
CA ALA A 24 0.32 23.31 1.61
C ALA A 24 -0.31 23.51 3.00
N ILE A 25 -0.20 22.51 3.88
CA ILE A 25 -0.76 22.55 5.23
C ILE A 25 0.26 22.82 6.33
N CYS A 26 1.56 22.93 6.00
CA CYS A 26 2.64 23.08 7.00
C CYS A 26 2.49 24.36 7.84
N GLY A 27 2.04 25.48 7.26
CA GLY A 27 1.80 26.71 8.03
C GLY A 27 0.69 26.53 9.09
N ALA A 28 -0.42 25.90 8.72
CA ALA A 28 -1.54 25.62 9.63
C ALA A 28 -1.15 24.60 10.71
N ILE A 29 -0.40 23.56 10.34
CA ILE A 29 0.16 22.58 11.27
C ILE A 29 1.10 23.27 12.28
N GLY A 30 1.97 24.17 11.81
CA GLY A 30 2.86 24.93 12.66
C GLY A 30 2.11 25.75 13.72
N GLN A 31 1.00 26.40 13.33
CA GLN A 31 0.13 27.10 14.27
C GLN A 31 -0.52 26.17 15.29
N ALA A 32 -0.99 24.99 14.86
CA ALA A 32 -1.54 23.98 15.76
C ALA A 32 -0.51 23.54 16.81
N ARG A 33 0.72 23.24 16.38
CA ARG A 33 1.83 22.84 17.26
C ARG A 33 2.24 23.95 18.23
N GLN A 34 2.29 25.21 17.77
CA GLN A 34 2.49 26.37 18.64
C GLN A 34 1.38 26.52 19.69
N GLY A 35 0.15 26.13 19.35
CA GLY A 35 -0.98 26.05 20.28
C GLY A 35 -0.96 24.84 21.22
N GLY A 36 0.05 23.97 21.13
CA GLY A 36 0.24 22.81 22.01
C GLY A 36 -0.20 21.48 21.41
N ALA A 37 -0.87 21.46 20.26
CA ALA A 37 -1.34 20.23 19.63
C ALA A 37 -0.16 19.35 19.17
N LYS A 38 -0.28 18.04 19.34
CA LYS A 38 0.57 17.05 18.68
C LYS A 38 0.00 16.69 17.33
N VAL A 39 0.82 16.74 16.29
CA VAL A 39 0.38 16.48 14.92
C VAL A 39 0.99 15.18 14.41
N VAL A 40 0.10 14.22 14.14
CA VAL A 40 0.43 12.92 13.56
C VAL A 40 -0.10 12.89 12.13
N THR A 41 0.78 12.72 11.15
CA THR A 41 0.35 12.40 9.79
C THR A 41 0.15 10.90 9.66
N PHE A 42 -0.79 10.47 8.82
CA PHE A 42 -1.02 9.05 8.52
C PHE A 42 -1.44 8.90 7.07
N ASP A 43 -1.18 7.73 6.46
CA ASP A 43 -1.47 7.43 5.05
C ASP A 43 -0.68 8.28 4.03
N SER A 44 -0.84 9.61 4.04
CA SER A 44 -0.05 10.56 3.26
C SER A 44 0.64 11.58 4.17
N ASP A 45 1.98 11.68 4.07
CA ASP A 45 2.80 12.53 4.94
C ASP A 45 2.88 13.98 4.44
N THR A 46 3.26 14.88 5.34
CA THR A 46 3.83 16.20 5.02
C THR A 46 5.34 16.14 4.91
N ASN A 47 5.99 17.25 4.62
CA ASN A 47 7.42 17.39 4.93
C ASN A 47 7.68 17.11 6.42
N LYS A 48 8.84 16.51 6.69
CA LYS A 48 9.13 15.99 8.02
C LYS A 48 9.17 17.03 9.13
N ASP A 49 9.54 18.26 8.80
CA ASP A 49 9.66 19.34 9.77
C ASP A 49 8.29 19.89 10.21
N CYS A 50 7.22 19.58 9.47
CA CYS A 50 5.88 20.09 9.74
C CYS A 50 5.21 19.33 10.88
N ARG A 51 5.30 18.00 10.91
CA ARG A 51 4.62 17.12 11.89
C ARG A 51 5.54 16.63 13.02
N ASP A 52 4.94 16.04 14.06
CA ASP A 52 5.68 15.40 15.14
C ASP A 52 6.01 13.92 14.84
N LEU A 53 5.12 13.23 14.11
CA LEU A 53 5.29 11.83 13.74
C LEU A 53 4.48 11.49 12.48
N PHE A 54 4.98 10.57 11.66
CA PHE A 54 4.25 9.99 10.52
C PHE A 54 3.99 8.51 10.74
N VAL A 55 2.74 8.08 10.60
CA VAL A 55 2.35 6.67 10.60
C VAL A 55 2.15 6.20 9.16
N ASN A 56 3.11 5.42 8.68
CA ASN A 56 3.11 4.81 7.36
C ASN A 56 2.47 3.41 7.42
N GLN A 57 1.64 3.06 6.44
CA GLN A 57 1.04 1.73 6.33
C GLN A 57 2.08 0.64 6.08
N VAL A 58 2.96 0.85 5.11
CA VAL A 58 3.92 -0.13 4.60
C VAL A 58 5.03 0.64 3.89
N THR A 59 6.28 0.18 4.02
CA THR A 59 7.38 0.72 3.21
C THR A 59 7.23 0.34 1.73
N ALA A 60 7.75 1.19 0.84
CA ALA A 60 7.80 0.88 -0.60
C ALA A 60 8.59 -0.41 -0.89
N GLN A 61 9.67 -0.66 -0.12
CA GLN A 61 10.43 -1.90 -0.18
C GLN A 61 9.57 -3.11 0.24
N GLY A 62 8.82 -3.01 1.33
CA GLY A 62 7.94 -4.08 1.80
C GLY A 62 6.83 -4.41 0.81
N ILE A 63 6.32 -3.43 0.06
CA ILE A 63 5.39 -3.67 -1.06
C ILE A 63 6.11 -4.45 -2.17
N ALA A 64 7.27 -4.00 -2.63
CA ALA A 64 7.99 -4.64 -3.71
C ALA A 64 8.37 -6.10 -3.40
N GLU A 65 8.95 -6.35 -2.22
CA GLU A 65 9.31 -7.68 -1.75
C GLU A 65 8.11 -8.61 -1.67
N ASN A 66 7.00 -8.12 -1.10
CA ASN A 66 5.77 -8.89 -0.99
C ASN A 66 5.20 -9.25 -2.38
N GLN A 67 5.08 -8.29 -3.30
CA GLN A 67 4.48 -8.52 -4.62
C GLN A 67 5.30 -9.50 -5.46
N VAL A 68 6.64 -9.38 -5.45
CA VAL A 68 7.54 -10.33 -6.13
C VAL A 68 7.45 -11.71 -5.50
N LYS A 69 7.43 -11.80 -4.16
CA LYS A 69 7.25 -13.06 -3.46
C LYS A 69 5.93 -13.74 -3.81
N LEU A 70 4.81 -13.01 -3.76
CA LEU A 70 3.49 -13.56 -4.05
C LEU A 70 3.43 -14.11 -5.48
N ILE A 71 3.92 -13.36 -6.48
CA ILE A 71 3.88 -13.88 -7.85
C ILE A 71 4.83 -15.07 -8.04
N SER A 72 6.02 -15.04 -7.43
CA SER A 72 6.98 -16.15 -7.48
C SER A 72 6.35 -17.44 -6.95
N ASP A 73 5.72 -17.37 -5.77
CA ASP A 73 5.04 -18.51 -5.15
C ASP A 73 3.87 -19.01 -6.01
N GLN A 74 3.12 -18.12 -6.65
CA GLN A 74 1.98 -18.48 -7.51
C GLN A 74 2.40 -19.15 -8.83
N ILE A 75 3.53 -18.75 -9.42
CA ILE A 75 4.03 -19.31 -10.70
C ILE A 75 4.99 -20.48 -10.50
N GLY A 76 5.31 -20.84 -9.25
CA GLY A 76 6.27 -21.92 -8.94
C GLY A 76 7.73 -21.52 -9.17
N GLY A 77 8.05 -20.23 -9.05
CA GLY A 77 9.41 -19.70 -9.08
C GLY A 77 10.04 -19.55 -10.47
N ALA A 78 9.32 -19.79 -11.56
CA ALA A 78 9.84 -19.62 -12.92
C ALA A 78 8.77 -19.18 -13.92
N GLY A 79 9.17 -18.33 -14.86
CA GLY A 79 8.34 -17.93 -16.00
C GLY A 79 8.28 -16.43 -16.22
N LYS A 80 7.55 -16.05 -17.27
CA LYS A 80 7.36 -14.66 -17.67
C LYS A 80 6.26 -14.02 -16.85
N ILE A 81 6.52 -12.83 -16.33
CA ILE A 81 5.56 -11.99 -15.64
C ILE A 81 5.45 -10.63 -16.33
N ALA A 82 4.30 -9.99 -16.21
CA ALA A 82 4.10 -8.61 -16.60
C ALA A 82 3.60 -7.80 -15.41
N ILE A 83 3.80 -6.48 -15.47
CA ILE A 83 3.18 -5.56 -14.51
C ILE A 83 2.07 -4.77 -15.21
N LEU A 84 0.89 -4.74 -14.61
CA LEU A 84 -0.22 -3.86 -15.00
C LEU A 84 -0.31 -2.71 -13.99
N SER A 85 0.31 -1.58 -14.33
CA SER A 85 0.40 -0.39 -13.49
C SER A 85 -0.81 0.55 -13.67
N ALA A 86 -0.80 1.62 -12.88
CA ALA A 86 -1.73 2.75 -12.96
C ALA A 86 -1.38 3.68 -14.14
N THR A 87 -1.22 4.99 -13.92
CA THR A 87 -0.72 5.93 -14.92
C THR A 87 0.81 5.86 -15.04
N ALA A 88 1.35 6.26 -16.20
CA ALA A 88 2.81 6.26 -16.43
C ALA A 88 3.59 7.23 -15.52
N ASN A 89 2.92 8.24 -14.98
CA ASN A 89 3.50 9.23 -14.05
C ASN A 89 3.13 8.96 -12.59
N ALA A 90 2.51 7.82 -12.25
CA ALA A 90 2.11 7.50 -10.89
C ALA A 90 3.35 7.25 -10.01
N THR A 91 3.64 8.20 -9.10
CA THR A 91 4.86 8.19 -8.27
C THR A 91 5.00 6.91 -7.44
N ASN A 92 3.91 6.49 -6.78
CA ASN A 92 3.93 5.31 -5.90
C ASN A 92 4.19 4.03 -6.69
N GLN A 93 3.41 3.79 -7.74
CA GLN A 93 3.55 2.61 -8.58
C GLN A 93 4.93 2.55 -9.23
N ASN A 94 5.45 3.67 -9.74
CA ASN A 94 6.78 3.72 -10.32
C ASN A 94 7.87 3.38 -9.30
N ALA A 95 7.78 3.92 -8.08
CA ALA A 95 8.71 3.58 -7.00
C ALA A 95 8.65 2.08 -6.63
N TRP A 96 7.45 1.53 -6.48
CA TRP A 96 7.28 0.09 -6.21
C TRP A 96 7.82 -0.77 -7.35
N ILE A 97 7.56 -0.39 -8.60
CA ILE A 97 8.02 -1.12 -9.79
C ILE A 97 9.54 -1.10 -9.90
N ASP A 98 10.21 0.02 -9.62
CA ASP A 98 11.67 0.08 -9.64
C ASP A 98 12.31 -0.75 -8.52
N LEU A 99 11.67 -0.79 -7.36
CA LEU A 99 12.06 -1.70 -6.28
C LEU A 99 11.76 -3.16 -6.63
N MET A 100 10.64 -3.48 -7.29
CA MET A 100 10.34 -4.83 -7.78
C MET A 100 11.37 -5.29 -8.81
N LYS A 101 11.77 -4.41 -9.75
CA LYS A 101 12.86 -4.69 -10.71
C LYS A 101 14.18 -4.96 -10.00
N THR A 102 14.44 -4.28 -8.87
CA THR A 102 15.64 -4.50 -8.07
C THR A 102 15.55 -5.82 -7.31
N GLU A 103 14.40 -6.12 -6.73
CA GLU A 103 14.10 -7.36 -6.02
C GLU A 103 14.24 -8.59 -6.94
N LEU A 104 13.72 -8.53 -8.16
CA LEU A 104 13.81 -9.59 -9.16
C LEU A 104 15.25 -9.94 -9.58
N LYS A 105 16.26 -9.12 -9.23
CA LYS A 105 17.68 -9.43 -9.47
C LYS A 105 18.26 -10.40 -8.43
N LYS A 106 17.55 -10.68 -7.33
CA LYS A 106 18.03 -11.62 -6.31
C LYS A 106 18.10 -13.05 -6.89
N PRO A 107 19.09 -13.88 -6.50
CA PRO A 107 19.32 -15.20 -7.07
C PRO A 107 18.10 -16.14 -7.06
N GLU A 108 17.27 -16.07 -6.03
CA GLU A 108 16.05 -16.86 -5.88
C GLU A 108 14.97 -16.57 -6.95
N TYR A 109 15.01 -15.39 -7.58
CA TYR A 109 14.09 -14.99 -8.65
C TYR A 109 14.72 -15.04 -10.05
N SER A 110 15.92 -15.62 -10.18
CA SER A 110 16.68 -15.67 -11.44
C SER A 110 15.98 -16.35 -12.63
N LYS A 111 14.92 -17.13 -12.38
CA LYS A 111 14.09 -17.78 -13.41
C LYS A 111 12.80 -17.03 -13.74
N ILE A 112 12.59 -15.86 -13.13
CA ILE A 112 11.45 -14.99 -13.38
C ILE A 112 11.88 -13.87 -14.32
N GLU A 113 11.15 -13.70 -15.42
CA GLU A 113 11.42 -12.68 -16.43
C GLU A 113 10.29 -11.66 -16.43
N LEU A 114 10.58 -10.39 -16.09
CA LEU A 114 9.64 -9.29 -16.28
C LEU A 114 9.66 -8.85 -17.75
N VAL A 115 8.64 -9.23 -18.51
CA VAL A 115 8.62 -8.99 -19.98
C VAL A 115 8.18 -7.59 -20.37
N THR A 116 7.32 -6.96 -19.57
CA THR A 116 6.85 -5.59 -19.83
C THR A 116 6.13 -4.98 -18.62
N VAL A 117 5.92 -3.65 -18.69
CA VAL A 117 5.02 -2.88 -17.83
C VAL A 117 3.97 -2.22 -18.72
N ALA A 118 2.70 -2.54 -18.50
CA ALA A 118 1.54 -1.91 -19.13
C ALA A 118 0.86 -0.92 -18.16
N TYR A 119 0.04 -0.01 -18.70
CA TYR A 119 -0.53 1.11 -17.93
C TYR A 119 -2.04 1.21 -18.13
N GLY A 120 -2.79 0.75 -17.12
CA GLY A 120 -4.25 0.80 -17.06
C GLY A 120 -4.81 2.18 -16.68
N ASN A 121 -3.97 3.15 -16.32
CA ASN A 121 -4.34 4.52 -15.94
C ASN A 121 -5.31 4.65 -14.74
N ASP A 122 -5.38 3.64 -13.86
CA ASP A 122 -6.44 3.54 -12.84
C ASP A 122 -7.86 3.67 -13.42
N ASP A 123 -8.03 3.24 -14.68
CA ASP A 123 -9.30 3.15 -15.37
C ASP A 123 -9.65 1.67 -15.57
N ASP A 124 -10.86 1.27 -15.17
CA ASP A 124 -11.28 -0.14 -15.20
C ASP A 124 -11.29 -0.71 -16.62
N GLN A 125 -11.89 0.02 -17.57
CA GLN A 125 -12.02 -0.45 -18.94
C GLN A 125 -10.66 -0.54 -19.63
N LYS A 126 -9.81 0.47 -19.46
CA LYS A 126 -8.46 0.45 -19.99
C LYS A 126 -7.63 -0.66 -19.36
N SER A 127 -7.69 -0.83 -18.04
CA SER A 127 -6.95 -1.90 -17.35
C SER A 127 -7.37 -3.30 -17.82
N PHE A 128 -8.66 -3.50 -18.10
CA PHE A 128 -9.18 -4.72 -18.71
C PHE A 128 -8.61 -4.94 -20.12
N GLN A 129 -8.58 -3.89 -20.95
CA GLN A 129 -8.02 -3.94 -22.31
C GLN A 129 -6.50 -4.19 -22.32
N GLU A 130 -5.76 -3.55 -21.41
CA GLU A 130 -4.32 -3.79 -21.26
C GLU A 130 -4.04 -5.23 -20.81
N THR A 131 -4.86 -5.79 -19.92
CA THR A 131 -4.76 -7.22 -19.53
C THR A 131 -4.96 -8.14 -20.75
N GLN A 132 -5.98 -7.85 -21.56
CA GLN A 132 -6.20 -8.56 -22.82
C GLN A 132 -5.00 -8.45 -23.77
N GLY A 133 -4.45 -7.24 -23.92
CA GLY A 133 -3.28 -6.97 -24.75
C GLY A 133 -2.05 -7.73 -24.29
N LEU A 134 -1.75 -7.72 -22.99
CA LEU A 134 -0.66 -8.49 -22.39
C LEU A 134 -0.74 -9.98 -22.75
N LEU A 135 -1.92 -10.58 -22.63
CA LEU A 135 -2.12 -12.00 -22.89
C LEU A 135 -2.13 -12.36 -24.38
N ALA A 136 -2.45 -11.40 -25.25
CA ALA A 136 -2.32 -11.55 -26.70
C ALA A 136 -0.85 -11.44 -27.15
N SER A 137 -0.09 -10.50 -26.59
CA SER A 137 1.33 -10.27 -26.93
C SER A 137 2.27 -11.31 -26.33
N TYR A 138 1.93 -11.86 -25.16
CA TYR A 138 2.75 -12.81 -24.41
C TYR A 138 1.92 -14.07 -24.10
N PRO A 139 1.70 -14.98 -25.07
CA PRO A 139 0.85 -16.16 -24.87
C PRO A 139 1.40 -17.17 -23.85
N ASP A 140 2.70 -17.08 -23.51
CA ASP A 140 3.38 -17.89 -22.50
C ASP A 140 3.51 -17.20 -21.12
N LEU A 141 2.84 -16.06 -20.93
CA LEU A 141 2.81 -15.32 -19.66
C LEU A 141 2.30 -16.22 -18.53
N LYS A 142 3.04 -16.24 -17.42
CA LYS A 142 2.70 -17.03 -16.22
C LYS A 142 2.04 -16.21 -15.14
N GLY A 143 2.28 -14.90 -15.09
CA GLY A 143 1.81 -14.07 -14.02
C GLY A 143 1.64 -12.60 -14.38
N ILE A 144 0.71 -11.94 -13.70
CA ILE A 144 0.54 -10.49 -13.72
C ILE A 144 0.63 -9.98 -12.29
N ILE A 145 1.47 -8.98 -12.05
CA ILE A 145 1.44 -8.16 -10.84
C ILE A 145 0.69 -6.86 -11.18
N SER A 146 -0.38 -6.54 -10.47
CA SER A 146 -1.06 -5.24 -10.62
C SER A 146 -1.03 -4.43 -9.33
N PRO A 147 -0.08 -3.49 -9.17
CA PRO A 147 0.07 -2.70 -7.94
C PRO A 147 -0.93 -1.52 -7.88
N THR A 148 -2.19 -1.78 -8.22
CA THR A 148 -3.31 -0.82 -8.17
C THR A 148 -4.60 -1.60 -7.95
N THR A 149 -5.50 -1.04 -7.14
CA THR A 149 -6.80 -1.65 -6.83
C THR A 149 -7.70 -1.76 -8.06
N VAL A 150 -7.69 -0.74 -8.93
CA VAL A 150 -8.45 -0.74 -10.18
C VAL A 150 -7.88 -1.76 -11.15
N GLY A 151 -6.55 -1.76 -11.33
CA GLY A 151 -5.90 -2.66 -12.27
C GLY A 151 -6.05 -4.14 -11.88
N VAL A 152 -5.88 -4.48 -10.60
CA VAL A 152 -5.99 -5.87 -10.14
C VAL A 152 -7.42 -6.40 -10.26
N ALA A 153 -8.44 -5.58 -9.97
CA ALA A 153 -9.84 -5.97 -10.12
C ALA A 153 -10.22 -6.16 -11.60
N ALA A 154 -9.79 -5.25 -12.48
CA ALA A 154 -10.03 -5.36 -13.92
C ALA A 154 -9.32 -6.57 -14.55
N ALA A 155 -8.08 -6.83 -14.15
CA ALA A 155 -7.33 -8.01 -14.58
C ALA A 155 -8.00 -9.31 -14.09
N ALA A 156 -8.48 -9.33 -12.84
CA ALA A 156 -9.21 -10.48 -12.31
C ALA A 156 -10.52 -10.72 -13.07
N ARG A 157 -11.26 -9.65 -13.38
CA ARG A 157 -12.48 -9.72 -14.20
C ARG A 157 -12.21 -10.29 -15.59
N TYR A 158 -11.12 -9.88 -16.25
CA TYR A 158 -10.72 -10.45 -17.54
C TYR A 158 -10.33 -11.93 -17.43
N LEU A 159 -9.48 -12.27 -16.45
CA LEU A 159 -9.02 -13.64 -16.27
C LEU A 159 -10.19 -14.59 -15.93
N SER A 160 -11.09 -14.19 -15.03
CA SER A 160 -12.23 -15.02 -14.59
C SER A 160 -13.14 -15.40 -15.76
N GLY A 161 -13.37 -14.47 -16.69
CA GLY A 161 -14.22 -14.69 -17.86
C GLY A 161 -13.52 -15.28 -19.09
N SER A 162 -12.23 -15.61 -19.02
CA SER A 162 -11.44 -16.02 -20.19
C SER A 162 -10.82 -17.42 -20.05
N GLN A 163 -10.29 -17.92 -21.16
CA GLN A 163 -9.55 -19.20 -21.20
C GLN A 163 -8.27 -19.24 -20.35
N TYR A 164 -7.86 -18.10 -19.78
CA TYR A 164 -6.67 -17.94 -18.95
C TYR A 164 -6.94 -18.15 -17.45
N LYS A 165 -8.21 -18.27 -17.03
CA LYS A 165 -8.58 -18.61 -15.65
C LYS A 165 -7.82 -19.85 -15.17
N GLY A 166 -7.13 -19.72 -14.03
CA GLY A 166 -6.33 -20.79 -13.44
C GLY A 166 -5.04 -21.15 -14.19
N LYS A 167 -4.72 -20.48 -15.31
CA LYS A 167 -3.49 -20.69 -16.09
C LYS A 167 -2.49 -19.56 -15.93
N VAL A 168 -2.97 -18.34 -15.74
CA VAL A 168 -2.16 -17.15 -15.50
C VAL A 168 -2.43 -16.68 -14.08
N ALA A 169 -1.37 -16.61 -13.28
CA ALA A 169 -1.42 -16.10 -11.92
C ALA A 169 -1.71 -14.60 -11.92
N LEU A 170 -2.45 -14.13 -10.92
CA LEU A 170 -2.69 -12.72 -10.68
C LEU A 170 -2.47 -12.41 -9.20
N THR A 171 -1.60 -11.46 -8.94
CA THR A 171 -1.45 -10.81 -7.63
C THR A 171 -1.44 -9.30 -7.82
N GLY A 172 -1.50 -8.56 -6.73
CA GLY A 172 -1.57 -7.11 -6.79
C GLY A 172 -1.82 -6.46 -5.45
N LEU A 173 -2.17 -5.18 -5.54
CA LEU A 173 -2.70 -4.39 -4.44
C LEU A 173 -4.20 -4.21 -4.65
N GLY A 174 -5.04 -4.88 -3.84
CA GLY A 174 -6.49 -4.93 -4.03
C GLY A 174 -7.26 -4.70 -2.73
N THR A 175 -8.51 -4.24 -2.81
CA THR A 175 -9.38 -4.20 -1.62
C THR A 175 -10.06 -5.55 -1.42
N PRO A 176 -10.18 -6.04 -0.17
CA PRO A 176 -10.90 -7.28 0.12
C PRO A 176 -12.30 -7.33 -0.49
N ASN A 177 -13.04 -6.22 -0.48
CA ASN A 177 -14.39 -6.19 -1.02
C ASN A 177 -14.46 -6.42 -2.53
N GLN A 178 -13.59 -5.77 -3.32
CA GLN A 178 -13.57 -5.94 -4.78
C GLN A 178 -13.02 -7.29 -5.19
N MET A 179 -12.06 -7.83 -4.43
CA MET A 179 -11.35 -9.05 -4.83
C MET A 179 -12.02 -10.34 -4.35
N ARG A 180 -12.98 -10.27 -3.43
CA ARG A 180 -13.58 -11.44 -2.77
C ARG A 180 -14.14 -12.47 -3.75
N GLU A 181 -14.86 -12.03 -4.78
CA GLU A 181 -15.44 -12.95 -5.75
C GLU A 181 -14.36 -13.72 -6.52
N PHE A 182 -13.27 -13.05 -6.89
CA PHE A 182 -12.16 -13.64 -7.65
C PHE A 182 -11.28 -14.55 -6.79
N VAL A 183 -11.22 -14.30 -5.48
CA VAL A 183 -10.62 -15.25 -4.55
C VAL A 183 -11.48 -16.50 -4.41
N LYS A 184 -12.79 -16.33 -4.24
CA LYS A 184 -13.72 -17.45 -4.04
C LYS A 184 -13.90 -18.31 -5.29
N ASP A 185 -13.81 -17.71 -6.48
CA ASP A 185 -13.98 -18.42 -7.75
C ASP A 185 -12.68 -19.05 -8.28
N GLY A 186 -11.56 -18.89 -7.56
CA GLY A 186 -10.25 -19.46 -7.89
C GLY A 186 -9.43 -18.68 -8.93
N THR A 187 -9.89 -17.50 -9.37
CA THR A 187 -9.14 -16.65 -10.31
C THR A 187 -7.91 -16.03 -9.65
N VAL A 188 -8.00 -15.63 -8.38
CA VAL A 188 -6.93 -15.01 -7.61
C VAL A 188 -6.63 -15.86 -6.38
N LYS A 189 -5.41 -16.34 -6.23
CA LYS A 189 -5.02 -17.16 -5.07
C LYS A 189 -4.79 -16.31 -3.82
N ASN A 190 -3.99 -15.27 -3.97
CA ASN A 190 -3.73 -14.27 -2.94
C ASN A 190 -3.28 -12.95 -3.56
N PHE A 191 -3.49 -11.87 -2.81
CA PHE A 191 -3.04 -10.52 -3.13
C PHE A 191 -2.72 -9.80 -1.81
N ALA A 192 -2.28 -8.54 -1.85
CA ALA A 192 -1.98 -7.80 -0.63
C ALA A 192 -2.60 -6.40 -0.61
N LEU A 193 -2.64 -5.81 0.58
CA LEU A 193 -2.86 -4.39 0.84
C LEU A 193 -2.43 -4.13 2.29
N TRP A 194 -3.20 -3.39 3.06
CA TRP A 194 -3.06 -3.13 4.49
C TRP A 194 -4.46 -2.95 5.08
N ASN A 195 -4.59 -3.04 6.40
CA ASN A 195 -5.83 -2.75 7.11
C ASN A 195 -5.92 -1.26 7.49
N PRO A 196 -6.78 -0.44 6.86
CA PRO A 196 -6.91 0.98 7.19
C PRO A 196 -7.36 1.23 8.63
N ALA A 197 -8.12 0.29 9.22
CA ALA A 197 -8.56 0.41 10.60
C ALA A 197 -7.37 0.31 11.57
N ASP A 198 -6.42 -0.58 11.31
CA ASP A 198 -5.21 -0.70 12.14
C ASP A 198 -4.27 0.49 11.92
N LEU A 199 -4.24 1.08 10.72
CA LEU A 199 -3.51 2.31 10.45
C LEU A 199 -4.04 3.49 11.29
N GLY A 200 -5.35 3.71 11.29
CA GLY A 200 -5.98 4.73 12.13
C GLY A 200 -5.83 4.44 13.62
N TYR A 201 -5.90 3.17 14.02
CA TYR A 201 -5.67 2.73 15.40
C TYR A 201 -4.25 3.09 15.86
N LEU A 202 -3.24 2.77 15.06
CA LEU A 202 -1.85 3.11 15.37
C LEU A 202 -1.63 4.63 15.45
N ALA A 203 -2.20 5.40 14.52
CA ALA A 203 -2.10 6.85 14.52
C ALA A 203 -2.71 7.50 15.77
N ALA A 204 -3.86 6.98 16.25
CA ALA A 204 -4.45 7.43 17.49
C ALA A 204 -3.56 7.14 18.71
N TYR A 205 -2.98 5.94 18.81
CA TYR A 205 -2.07 5.59 19.91
C TYR A 205 -0.77 6.40 19.87
N ALA A 206 -0.21 6.64 18.68
CA ALA A 206 0.97 7.48 18.52
C ALA A 206 0.70 8.92 18.97
N GLY A 207 -0.45 9.48 18.58
CA GLY A 207 -0.87 10.82 19.01
C GLY A 207 -1.06 10.92 20.53
N ALA A 208 -1.71 9.93 21.14
CA ALA A 208 -1.86 9.87 22.60
C ALA A 208 -0.51 9.74 23.33
N ALA A 209 0.41 8.93 22.80
CA ALA A 209 1.74 8.77 23.37
C ALA A 209 2.58 10.06 23.29
N LEU A 210 2.43 10.85 22.21
CA LEU A 210 3.03 12.18 22.10
C LEU A 210 2.39 13.19 23.07
N ALA A 211 1.06 13.22 23.17
CA ALA A 211 0.34 14.20 23.99
C ALA A 211 0.57 13.97 25.49
N SER A 212 0.69 12.70 25.90
CA SER A 212 1.02 12.31 27.28
C SER A 212 2.49 12.45 27.64
N GLY A 213 3.36 12.76 26.67
CA GLY A 213 4.81 12.87 26.87
C GLY A 213 5.53 11.54 27.06
N MET A 214 4.90 10.40 26.74
CA MET A 214 5.56 9.09 26.75
C MET A 214 6.65 8.97 25.68
N ILE A 215 6.44 9.64 24.54
CA ILE A 215 7.40 9.77 23.45
C ILE A 215 7.51 11.23 23.01
N THR A 216 8.64 11.56 22.40
CA THR A 216 8.89 12.88 21.80
C THR A 216 8.90 12.86 20.27
N GLY A 217 8.83 11.68 19.66
CA GLY A 217 8.88 11.50 18.20
C GLY A 217 10.28 11.19 17.70
N LYS A 218 11.24 10.92 18.58
CA LYS A 218 12.64 10.68 18.21
C LYS A 218 12.86 9.23 17.78
N GLU A 219 13.73 9.05 16.80
CA GLU A 219 14.18 7.74 16.36
C GLU A 219 14.70 6.90 17.54
N GLY A 220 14.30 5.63 17.57
CA GLY A 220 14.64 4.66 18.61
C GLY A 220 13.70 4.65 19.82
N GLU A 221 12.84 5.67 20.00
CA GLU A 221 11.81 5.63 21.04
C GLU A 221 10.76 4.54 20.74
N LYS A 222 10.12 4.05 21.79
CA LYS A 222 9.13 2.96 21.72
C LYS A 222 7.84 3.33 22.42
N PHE A 223 6.73 2.82 21.91
CA PHE A 223 5.42 2.95 22.55
C PHE A 223 4.54 1.72 22.27
N THR A 224 3.57 1.46 23.16
CA THR A 224 2.60 0.37 22.98
C THR A 224 1.33 0.90 22.32
N ALA A 225 0.91 0.28 21.22
CA ALA A 225 -0.28 0.60 20.44
C ALA A 225 -1.39 -0.44 20.68
N GLY A 226 -1.81 -0.63 21.94
CA GLY A 226 -2.91 -1.51 22.33
C GLY A 226 -2.80 -2.93 21.73
N LYS A 227 -3.83 -3.36 20.98
CA LYS A 227 -3.86 -4.70 20.34
C LYS A 227 -2.74 -4.94 19.31
N LEU A 228 -2.11 -3.88 18.80
CA LEU A 228 -1.05 -3.97 17.78
C LEU A 228 0.34 -4.20 18.40
N GLY A 229 0.47 -4.13 19.74
CA GLY A 229 1.74 -4.39 20.43
C GLY A 229 2.67 -3.17 20.46
N GLU A 230 3.97 -3.42 20.58
CA GLU A 230 5.00 -2.37 20.69
C GLU A 230 5.50 -1.93 19.31
N TYR A 231 5.65 -0.61 19.13
CA TYR A 231 6.23 0.02 17.95
C TYR A 231 7.48 0.81 18.31
N THR A 232 8.43 0.86 17.37
CA THR A 232 9.64 1.68 17.46
C THR A 232 9.56 2.79 16.41
N ILE A 233 9.92 4.01 16.79
CA ILE A 233 10.02 5.15 15.88
C ILE A 233 11.31 5.01 15.06
N GLY A 234 11.18 5.00 13.74
CA GLY A 234 12.30 4.97 12.81
C GLY A 234 12.83 6.36 12.45
N ALA A 235 13.71 6.39 11.45
CA ALA A 235 14.25 7.61 10.88
C ALA A 235 13.14 8.59 10.46
N ASP A 236 13.47 9.88 10.50
CA ASP A 236 12.56 10.99 10.15
C ASP A 236 11.21 10.97 10.91
N SER A 237 11.18 10.38 12.11
CA SER A 237 9.98 10.25 12.94
C SER A 237 8.87 9.44 12.25
N VAL A 238 9.26 8.36 11.55
CA VAL A 238 8.32 7.46 10.86
C VAL A 238 8.07 6.20 11.68
N VAL A 239 6.81 5.84 11.87
CA VAL A 239 6.38 4.54 12.40
C VAL A 239 5.69 3.78 11.28
N VAL A 240 6.13 2.54 11.03
CA VAL A 240 5.53 1.69 9.99
C VAL A 240 4.59 0.68 10.65
N LEU A 241 3.33 0.64 10.22
CA LEU A 241 2.31 -0.27 10.75
C LEU A 241 2.75 -1.74 10.65
N GLY A 242 3.33 -2.13 9.53
CA GLY A 242 3.90 -3.47 9.36
C GLY A 242 4.13 -3.88 7.91
N PRO A 243 4.36 -5.18 7.65
CA PRO A 243 4.36 -5.71 6.30
C PRO A 243 2.96 -5.63 5.67
N PRO A 244 2.84 -5.73 4.33
CA PRO A 244 1.53 -5.84 3.68
C PRO A 244 0.69 -6.98 4.28
N THR A 245 -0.60 -6.73 4.48
CA THR A 245 -1.56 -7.79 4.81
C THR A 245 -1.84 -8.59 3.54
N VAL A 246 -1.56 -9.89 3.58
CA VAL A 246 -1.89 -10.82 2.48
C VAL A 246 -3.31 -11.34 2.67
N PHE A 247 -4.11 -11.24 1.62
CA PHE A 247 -5.49 -11.72 1.59
C PHE A 247 -5.59 -12.96 0.73
N ASP A 248 -6.25 -13.99 1.25
CA ASP A 248 -6.51 -15.25 0.58
C ASP A 248 -7.86 -15.84 1.03
N SER A 249 -8.19 -17.03 0.53
CA SER A 249 -9.47 -17.68 0.87
C SER A 249 -9.67 -17.96 2.36
N ALA A 250 -8.61 -17.99 3.18
CA ALA A 250 -8.70 -18.27 4.61
C ALA A 250 -9.08 -17.03 5.43
N ASN A 251 -8.76 -15.81 4.94
CA ASN A 251 -8.99 -14.57 5.71
C ASN A 251 -9.84 -13.50 5.00
N ILE A 252 -10.15 -13.64 3.70
CA ILE A 252 -10.83 -12.59 2.91
C ILE A 252 -12.19 -12.15 3.48
N ASP A 253 -12.90 -13.04 4.17
CA ASP A 253 -14.21 -12.76 4.78
C ASP A 253 -14.10 -12.05 6.15
N GLN A 254 -12.89 -11.90 6.69
CA GLN A 254 -12.64 -11.17 7.95
C GLN A 254 -12.52 -9.65 7.73
N PHE A 255 -12.44 -9.20 6.48
CA PHE A 255 -12.23 -7.80 6.12
C PHE A 255 -13.37 -7.27 5.26
N ASN A 256 -13.80 -6.04 5.53
CA ASN A 256 -14.90 -5.36 4.85
C ASN A 256 -14.52 -3.91 4.50
N PHE A 257 -13.65 -3.76 3.51
CA PHE A 257 -13.26 -2.48 2.90
C PHE A 257 -12.84 -2.70 1.45
#